data_AF-Q8N5I3-F1
#
_entry.id   AF-Q8N5I3-F1
#
_cell.length_a   1.000
_cell.length_b   1.000
_cell.length_c   1.000
_cell.angle_alpha   90.00
_cell.angle_beta   90.00
_cell.angle_gamma   90.00
#
_symmetry.space_group_name_H-M   'P 1'
#
loop_
_entity.id
_entity.type
_entity.pdbx_description
1 polymer ?
#
loop_
_entity_poly.entity_id
_entity_poly.type
_entity_poly.pdbx_seq_one_letter_code
_entity_poly.pdbx_strand_id
1 'polypeptide(L)'
;MSSQELVTLNVGGKIFTTRFSTIKQFPASRLARMLDGRDQEFKMVGGQIFVDRDGDLFSFILDFLRTHQLLLPTEFSDYLRLQREALFYELRSLVDLLNPYLLQPRPALVEVHFLSRNTQAFFRVFGSCSKTIEMLTGRITVFTEQPSAPTWNGNFFPPQMTLLPLPPQRPSYHDLVFQCGSDSTTDNQTGVRYVSIKPDNRKLANGTNVLGLLIDTLLKEGFHLVSTRTVSSEDKTECYSFERIKSPEVLITNETPKPETIIIPEQSQIKK
;
A
#
# COMPACT_ATOMS: atom_id res chain seq x y z
N MET A 1 1.92 27.50 -43.79
CA MET A 1 2.27 26.52 -42.74
C MET A 1 3.38 27.14 -41.91
N SER A 2 3.05 27.76 -40.78
CA SER A 2 3.97 28.60 -40.00
C SER A 2 5.02 27.76 -39.27
N SER A 3 6.28 28.13 -39.50
CA SER A 3 7.53 27.41 -39.25
C SER A 3 7.98 27.40 -37.79
N GLN A 4 7.12 26.97 -36.87
CA GLN A 4 7.50 26.79 -35.47
C GLN A 4 7.49 25.30 -35.14
N GLU A 5 8.53 24.60 -35.62
CA GLU A 5 8.69 23.16 -35.36
C GLU A 5 9.17 22.91 -33.93
N LEU A 6 10.08 23.76 -33.42
CA LEU A 6 10.77 23.59 -32.15
C LEU A 6 10.63 24.82 -31.26
N VAL A 7 10.48 24.57 -29.96
CA VAL A 7 10.52 25.59 -28.91
C VAL A 7 11.60 25.25 -27.89
N THR A 8 12.25 26.29 -27.38
CA THR A 8 13.24 26.21 -26.31
C THR A 8 12.66 26.80 -25.02
N LEU A 9 12.65 25.99 -23.96
CA LEU A 9 12.24 26.35 -22.60
C LEU A 9 13.48 26.35 -21.71
N ASN A 10 13.70 27.41 -20.95
CA ASN A 10 14.72 27.44 -19.90
C ASN A 10 14.02 27.33 -18.54
N VAL A 11 14.05 26.14 -17.94
CA VAL A 11 13.34 25.82 -16.70
C VAL A 11 14.35 25.75 -15.55
N GLY A 12 14.35 26.76 -14.68
CA GLY A 12 15.25 26.83 -13.52
C GLY A 12 16.74 26.79 -13.90
N GLY A 13 17.10 27.28 -15.08
CA GLY A 13 18.46 27.23 -15.63
C GLY A 13 18.76 26.01 -16.51
N LYS A 14 17.86 25.02 -16.59
CA LYS A 14 18.00 23.86 -17.49
C LYS A 14 17.29 24.12 -18.81
N ILE A 15 18.00 23.95 -19.92
CA ILE A 15 17.48 24.20 -21.25
C ILE A 15 16.86 22.92 -21.82
N PHE A 16 15.59 23.00 -22.16
CA PHE A 16 14.83 21.94 -22.82
C PHE A 16 14.38 22.41 -24.20
N THR A 17 14.64 21.60 -25.22
CA THR A 17 14.10 21.83 -26.57
C THR A 17 13.10 20.73 -26.90
N THR A 18 11.90 21.12 -27.34
CA THR A 18 10.84 20.18 -27.71
C THR A 18 10.03 20.70 -28.90
N ARG A 19 9.12 19.88 -29.42
CA ARG A 19 8.23 20.27 -30.52
C ARG A 19 7.02 21.02 -30.01
N PHE A 20 6.54 21.98 -30.79
CA PHE A 20 5.25 22.63 -30.52
C PHE A 20 4.11 21.61 -30.43
N SER A 21 4.12 20.60 -31.31
CA SER A 21 3.11 19.54 -31.33
C SER A 21 3.03 18.77 -30.01
N THR A 22 4.16 18.50 -29.35
CA THR A 22 4.20 17.80 -28.05
C THR A 22 3.46 18.58 -26.96
N ILE A 23 3.71 19.89 -26.84
CA ILE A 23 3.01 20.72 -25.85
C ILE A 23 1.54 20.92 -26.23
N LYS A 24 1.26 21.07 -27.53
CA LYS A 24 -0.09 21.31 -28.06
C LYS A 24 -1.04 20.12 -27.96
N GLN A 25 -0.55 18.92 -27.67
CA GLN A 25 -1.40 17.78 -27.30
C GLN A 25 -2.25 18.05 -26.05
N PHE A 26 -1.81 18.98 -25.19
CA PHE A 26 -2.53 19.38 -23.98
C PHE A 26 -2.89 20.87 -24.07
N PRO A 27 -3.88 21.26 -24.89
CA PRO A 27 -4.19 22.66 -25.17
C PRO A 27 -4.70 23.45 -23.95
N ALA A 28 -5.23 22.75 -22.94
CA ALA A 28 -5.67 23.32 -21.67
C ALA A 28 -4.50 23.60 -20.70
N SER A 29 -3.33 23.00 -20.93
CA SER A 29 -2.16 23.17 -20.08
C SER A 29 -1.64 24.60 -20.07
N ARG A 30 -0.98 24.98 -18.97
CA ARG A 30 -0.33 26.28 -18.87
C ARG A 30 0.78 26.44 -19.92
N LEU A 31 1.53 25.37 -20.20
CA LEU A 31 2.58 25.35 -21.23
C LEU A 31 2.02 25.73 -22.61
N ALA A 32 0.86 25.21 -23.00
CA ALA A 32 0.24 25.58 -24.27
C ALA A 32 -0.14 27.08 -24.32
N ARG A 33 -0.58 27.66 -23.20
CA ARG A 33 -0.87 29.10 -23.11
C ARG A 33 0.39 29.95 -23.16
N MET A 34 1.50 29.50 -22.58
CA MET A 34 2.81 30.16 -22.70
C MET A 34 3.26 30.23 -24.16
N LEU A 35 3.10 29.13 -24.93
CA LEU A 35 3.45 29.10 -26.35
C LEU A 35 2.59 30.02 -27.20
N ASP A 36 1.30 30.15 -26.88
CA ASP A 36 0.37 31.03 -27.58
C ASP A 36 0.51 32.50 -27.21
N GLY A 37 1.36 32.84 -26.23
CA GLY A 37 1.41 34.18 -25.65
C GLY A 37 0.13 34.59 -24.90
N ARG A 38 -0.70 33.61 -24.52
CA ARG A 38 -1.94 33.80 -23.74
C ARG A 38 -1.69 33.84 -22.25
N ASP A 39 -0.52 33.41 -21.78
CA ASP A 39 -0.10 33.56 -20.39
C ASP A 39 0.67 34.87 -20.22
N GLN A 40 0.13 35.81 -19.43
CA GLN A 40 0.73 37.14 -19.25
C GLN A 40 2.03 37.12 -18.44
N GLU A 41 2.25 36.07 -17.65
CA GLU A 41 3.43 35.91 -16.81
C GLU A 41 4.66 35.50 -17.64
N PHE A 42 4.46 34.84 -18.77
CA PHE A 42 5.54 34.27 -19.59
C PHE A 42 5.69 35.01 -20.92
N LYS A 43 6.92 35.41 -21.23
CA LYS A 43 7.27 36.05 -22.50
C LYS A 43 8.44 35.32 -23.14
N MET A 44 8.41 35.24 -24.46
CA MET A 44 9.56 34.76 -25.21
C MET A 44 10.63 35.85 -25.26
N VAL A 45 11.82 35.56 -24.74
CA VAL A 45 12.98 36.46 -24.71
C VAL A 45 14.13 35.76 -25.40
N GLY A 46 14.65 36.34 -26.49
CA GLY A 46 15.77 35.74 -27.23
C GLY A 46 15.48 34.37 -27.86
N GLY A 47 14.21 34.07 -28.21
CA GLY A 47 13.81 32.80 -28.80
C GLY A 47 13.56 31.66 -27.80
N GLN A 48 13.67 31.93 -26.50
CA GLN A 48 13.36 30.99 -25.43
C GLN A 48 12.32 31.54 -24.47
N ILE A 49 11.57 30.66 -23.80
CA ILE A 49 10.69 31.02 -22.69
C ILE A 49 11.39 30.60 -21.40
N PHE A 50 11.60 31.55 -20.49
CA PHE A 50 12.15 31.25 -19.16
C PHE A 50 11.02 30.90 -18.19
N VAL A 51 11.21 29.84 -17.41
CA VAL A 51 10.27 29.33 -16.42
C VAL A 51 11.03 29.13 -15.11
N ASP A 52 10.70 29.90 -14.09
CA ASP A 52 11.34 29.82 -12.77
C ASP A 52 10.78 28.67 -11.94
N ARG A 53 11.06 27.44 -12.38
CA ARG A 53 10.58 26.19 -11.78
C ARG A 53 11.68 25.13 -11.75
N ASP A 54 11.37 23.99 -11.17
CA ASP A 54 12.31 22.89 -11.01
C ASP A 54 12.63 22.19 -12.35
N GLY A 55 13.84 22.41 -12.86
CA GLY A 55 14.29 21.78 -14.10
C GLY A 55 14.49 20.26 -14.00
N ASP A 56 14.80 19.71 -12.83
CA ASP A 56 14.92 18.26 -12.66
C ASP A 56 13.57 17.58 -12.81
N LEU A 57 12.56 18.08 -12.11
CA LEU A 57 11.21 17.53 -12.20
C LEU A 57 10.54 17.78 -13.55
N PHE A 58 10.91 18.87 -14.23
CA PHE A 58 10.39 19.17 -15.56
C PHE A 58 10.73 18.09 -16.59
N SER A 59 11.83 17.35 -16.41
CA SER A 59 12.15 16.21 -17.27
C SER A 59 11.02 15.17 -17.31
N PHE A 60 10.48 14.80 -16.14
CA PHE A 60 9.34 13.89 -16.02
C PHE A 60 8.06 14.48 -16.60
N ILE A 61 7.83 15.80 -16.42
CA ILE A 61 6.71 16.49 -17.05
C ILE A 61 6.80 16.38 -18.57
N LEU A 62 7.98 16.64 -19.14
CA LEU A 62 8.19 16.61 -20.57
C LEU A 62 8.07 15.19 -21.15
N ASP A 63 8.54 14.18 -20.43
CA ASP A 63 8.38 12.79 -20.82
C ASP A 63 6.92 12.32 -20.76
N PHE A 64 6.15 12.80 -19.77
CA PHE A 64 4.70 12.62 -19.75
C PHE A 64 4.03 13.25 -20.98
N LEU A 65 4.42 14.48 -21.37
CA LEU A 65 3.88 15.13 -22.58
C LEU A 65 4.24 14.39 -23.87
N ARG A 66 5.34 13.63 -23.89
CA ARG A 66 5.78 12.86 -25.08
C ARG A 66 5.09 11.50 -25.18
N THR A 67 4.88 10.83 -24.06
CA THR A 67 4.49 9.42 -23.99
C THR A 67 3.06 9.20 -23.50
N HIS A 68 2.43 10.23 -22.90
CA HIS A 68 1.19 10.13 -22.13
C HIS A 68 1.26 9.14 -20.95
N GLN A 69 2.47 8.80 -20.50
CA GLN A 69 2.73 7.86 -19.41
C GLN A 69 3.57 8.51 -18.32
N LEU A 70 3.30 8.13 -17.07
CA LEU A 70 4.11 8.53 -15.92
C LEU A 70 5.29 7.56 -15.77
N LEU A 71 6.44 7.94 -16.34
CA LEU A 71 7.68 7.17 -16.26
C LEU A 71 8.55 7.76 -15.16
N LEU A 72 8.68 7.04 -14.05
CA LEU A 72 9.50 7.42 -12.90
C LEU A 72 10.52 6.32 -12.58
N PRO A 73 11.76 6.68 -12.18
CA PRO A 73 12.72 5.72 -11.64
C PRO A 73 12.13 4.93 -10.47
N THR A 74 12.60 3.70 -10.27
CA THR A 74 12.08 2.81 -9.20
C THR A 74 12.28 3.42 -7.80
N GLU A 75 13.34 4.21 -7.64
CA GLU A 75 13.75 4.92 -6.43
C GLU A 75 13.14 6.33 -6.29
N PHE A 76 12.26 6.74 -7.20
CA PHE A 76 11.64 8.08 -7.14
C PHE A 76 10.72 8.19 -5.91
N SER A 77 11.01 9.17 -5.04
CA SER A 77 10.28 9.37 -3.78
C SER A 77 9.58 10.72 -3.67
N ASP A 78 9.94 11.69 -4.52
CA ASP A 78 9.48 13.08 -4.44
C ASP A 78 8.14 13.36 -5.15
N TYR A 79 7.17 12.46 -4.98
CA TYR A 79 5.84 12.55 -5.62
C TYR A 79 5.13 13.88 -5.34
N LEU A 80 5.27 14.43 -4.12
CA LEU A 80 4.60 15.67 -3.73
C LEU A 80 5.16 16.88 -4.49
N ARG A 81 6.49 16.88 -4.70
CA ARG A 81 7.17 17.94 -5.43
C ARG A 81 6.79 17.87 -6.92
N LEU A 82 6.75 16.66 -7.50
CA LEU A 82 6.30 16.46 -8.87
C LEU A 82 4.83 16.84 -9.08
N GLN A 83 3.93 16.53 -8.14
CA GLN A 83 2.53 16.95 -8.23
C GLN A 83 2.40 18.48 -8.18
N ARG A 84 3.21 19.17 -7.37
CA ARG A 84 3.24 20.65 -7.36
C ARG A 84 3.65 21.21 -8.73
N GLU A 85 4.60 20.59 -9.41
CA GLU A 85 4.94 20.97 -10.79
C GLU A 85 3.79 20.67 -11.76
N ALA A 86 3.18 19.47 -11.68
CA ALA A 86 2.04 19.11 -12.53
C ALA A 86 0.85 20.07 -12.36
N LEU A 87 0.57 20.50 -11.13
CA LEU A 87 -0.44 21.52 -10.81
C LEU A 87 -0.06 22.88 -11.39
N PHE A 88 1.20 23.29 -11.27
CA PHE A 88 1.68 24.56 -11.82
C PHE A 88 1.53 24.61 -13.35
N TYR A 89 1.83 23.51 -14.05
CA TYR A 89 1.65 23.39 -15.50
C TYR A 89 0.20 23.07 -15.90
N GLU A 90 -0.70 22.94 -14.94
CA GLU A 90 -2.13 22.63 -15.11
C GLU A 90 -2.38 21.33 -15.89
N LEU A 91 -1.55 20.31 -15.64
CA LEU A 91 -1.65 18.99 -16.25
C LEU A 91 -2.54 18.09 -15.40
N ARG A 92 -3.86 18.24 -15.50
CA ARG A 92 -4.85 17.50 -14.69
C ARG A 92 -4.67 15.98 -14.78
N SER A 93 -4.52 15.45 -15.99
CA SER A 93 -4.31 14.01 -16.22
C SER A 93 -3.07 13.48 -15.49
N LEU A 94 -1.99 14.27 -15.43
CA LEU A 94 -0.81 13.90 -14.67
C LEU A 94 -1.04 13.96 -13.16
N VAL A 95 -1.78 14.97 -12.68
CA VAL A 95 -2.16 15.06 -11.26
C VAL A 95 -3.00 13.85 -10.84
N ASP A 96 -3.94 13.43 -11.69
CA ASP A 96 -4.77 12.24 -11.45
C ASP A 96 -3.94 10.96 -11.41
N LEU A 97 -2.93 10.84 -12.28
CA LEU A 97 -1.96 9.73 -12.24
C LEU A 97 -1.08 9.77 -10.99
N LEU A 98 -0.76 10.94 -10.45
CA LEU A 98 0.06 11.10 -9.24
C LEU A 98 -0.72 10.89 -7.94
N ASN A 99 -2.03 11.14 -7.92
CA ASN A 99 -2.87 11.03 -6.73
C ASN A 99 -2.76 9.65 -6.04
N PRO A 100 -2.79 8.49 -6.73
CA PRO A 100 -2.57 7.19 -6.09
C PRO A 100 -1.23 7.06 -5.36
N TYR A 101 -0.18 7.71 -5.88
CA TYR A 101 1.15 7.70 -5.27
C TYR A 101 1.27 8.67 -4.09
N LEU A 102 0.39 9.65 -3.96
CA LEU A 102 0.38 10.61 -2.84
C LEU A 102 -0.58 10.20 -1.74
N LEU A 103 -1.65 9.56 -2.14
CA LEU A 103 -2.52 8.80 -1.26
C LEU A 103 -1.87 7.47 -0.89
N GLN A 104 -0.51 7.36 -0.89
CA GLN A 104 0.23 6.14 -0.58
C GLN A 104 -0.54 5.41 0.50
N PRO A 105 -1.09 4.22 0.20
CA PRO A 105 -1.85 3.50 1.19
C PRO A 105 -0.90 3.31 2.34
N ARG A 106 -1.17 3.98 3.47
CA ARG A 106 -0.40 3.83 4.70
C ARG A 106 -0.06 2.35 4.83
N PRO A 107 1.22 1.95 4.85
CA PRO A 107 1.60 0.57 4.68
C PRO A 107 0.75 -0.27 5.63
N ALA A 108 0.21 -1.38 5.12
CA ALA A 108 -0.51 -2.28 6.00
C ALA A 108 0.55 -2.86 6.93
N LEU A 109 0.48 -2.50 8.22
CA LEU A 109 1.42 -2.92 9.24
C LEU A 109 0.80 -4.07 10.01
N VAL A 110 1.60 -5.09 10.30
CA VAL A 110 1.24 -6.16 11.22
C VAL A 110 2.38 -6.33 12.22
N GLU A 111 2.07 -6.30 13.51
CA GLU A 111 3.02 -6.62 14.57
C GLU A 111 2.61 -7.92 15.25
N VAL A 112 3.51 -8.90 15.27
CA VAL A 112 3.33 -10.17 15.97
C VAL A 112 4.18 -10.13 17.22
N HIS A 113 3.53 -10.12 18.38
CA HIS A 113 4.17 -10.30 19.68
C HIS A 113 4.10 -11.77 20.06
N PHE A 114 5.26 -12.37 20.27
CA PHE A 114 5.46 -13.75 20.67
C PHE A 114 6.10 -13.77 22.05
N LEU A 115 5.44 -14.46 22.98
CA LEU A 115 5.94 -14.67 24.33
C LEU A 115 6.03 -16.18 24.56
N SER A 116 7.22 -16.69 24.86
CA SER A 116 7.46 -18.10 25.16
C SER A 116 7.84 -18.28 26.62
N ARG A 117 7.00 -18.99 27.39
CA ARG A 117 7.21 -19.32 28.80
C ARG A 117 7.14 -20.84 28.98
N ASN A 118 8.30 -21.47 29.18
CA ASN A 118 8.43 -22.93 29.32
C ASN A 118 7.80 -23.69 28.13
N THR A 119 6.71 -24.41 28.38
CA THR A 119 5.96 -25.19 27.38
C THR A 119 4.79 -24.43 26.77
N GLN A 120 4.52 -23.21 27.23
CA GLN A 120 3.42 -22.38 26.78
C GLN A 120 3.92 -21.21 25.94
N ALA A 121 3.20 -20.90 24.88
CA ALA A 121 3.44 -19.72 24.07
C ALA A 121 2.16 -18.89 23.89
N PHE A 122 2.34 -17.57 23.96
CA PHE A 122 1.30 -16.58 23.78
C PHE A 122 1.59 -15.73 22.55
N PHE A 123 0.56 -15.50 21.77
CA PHE A 123 0.60 -14.71 20.55
C PHE A 123 -0.39 -13.57 20.66
N ARG A 124 0.07 -12.36 20.34
CA ARG A 124 -0.77 -11.18 20.15
C ARG A 124 -0.39 -10.52 18.83
N VAL A 125 -1.35 -10.40 17.93
CA VAL A 125 -1.14 -9.88 16.59
C VAL A 125 -1.95 -8.60 16.43
N PHE A 126 -1.25 -7.50 16.20
CA PHE A 126 -1.85 -6.21 15.89
C PHE A 126 -1.76 -5.95 14.39
N GLY A 127 -2.80 -5.35 13.81
CA GLY A 127 -2.81 -5.03 12.38
C GLY A 127 -3.45 -3.68 12.09
N SER A 128 -2.83 -2.86 11.24
CA SER A 128 -3.40 -1.57 10.84
C SER A 128 -4.65 -1.71 9.96
N CYS A 129 -4.87 -2.89 9.35
CA CYS A 129 -6.04 -3.20 8.54
C CYS A 129 -6.88 -4.31 9.18
N SER A 130 -8.15 -4.02 9.49
CA SER A 130 -9.06 -4.98 10.11
C SER A 130 -9.32 -6.21 9.23
N LYS A 131 -9.36 -6.04 7.90
CA LYS A 131 -9.50 -7.15 6.94
C LYS A 131 -8.36 -8.16 7.04
N THR A 132 -7.13 -7.69 7.32
CA THR A 132 -5.98 -8.58 7.51
C THR A 132 -6.13 -9.41 8.79
N ILE A 133 -6.55 -8.79 9.89
CA ILE A 133 -6.77 -9.50 11.17
C ILE A 133 -7.95 -10.48 11.07
N GLU A 134 -9.01 -10.09 10.35
CA GLU A 134 -10.14 -10.96 10.06
C GLU A 134 -9.72 -12.19 9.24
N MET A 135 -8.93 -11.99 8.19
CA MET A 135 -8.35 -13.07 7.39
C MET A 135 -7.49 -14.02 8.25
N LEU A 136 -6.61 -13.48 9.11
CA LEU A 136 -5.80 -14.30 10.02
C LEU A 136 -6.69 -15.08 11.01
N THR A 137 -7.71 -14.45 11.58
CA THR A 137 -8.67 -15.11 12.46
C THR A 137 -9.37 -16.28 11.77
N GLY A 138 -9.73 -16.15 10.49
CA GLY A 138 -10.35 -17.22 9.72
C GLY A 138 -9.41 -18.38 9.36
N ARG A 139 -8.09 -18.15 9.40
CA ARG A 139 -7.07 -19.18 9.14
C ARG A 139 -6.61 -19.91 10.39
N ILE A 140 -6.63 -19.25 11.54
CA ILE A 140 -6.11 -19.78 12.80
C ILE A 140 -7.23 -20.50 13.57
N THR A 141 -6.96 -21.72 14.00
CA THR A 141 -7.86 -22.48 14.89
C THR A 141 -7.05 -23.04 16.05
N VAL A 142 -7.49 -22.75 17.27
CA VAL A 142 -6.93 -23.31 18.50
C VAL A 142 -7.70 -24.58 18.82
N PHE A 143 -7.05 -25.63 19.27
CA PHE A 143 -7.68 -26.87 19.73
C PHE A 143 -7.27 -27.12 21.17
N THR A 144 -8.22 -27.42 22.05
CA THR A 144 -7.94 -27.84 23.42
C THR A 144 -8.23 -29.32 23.56
N GLU A 145 -7.37 -30.05 24.29
CA GLU A 145 -7.70 -31.39 24.76
C GLU A 145 -8.81 -31.31 25.81
N GLN A 146 -9.88 -32.09 25.60
CA GLN A 146 -10.93 -32.29 26.59
C GLN A 146 -11.05 -33.80 26.87
N PRO A 147 -11.18 -34.22 28.14
CA PRO A 147 -11.52 -35.60 28.45
C PRO A 147 -12.92 -35.91 27.89
N SER A 148 -13.07 -36.98 27.11
CA SER A 148 -14.40 -37.51 26.79
C SER A 148 -15.12 -37.89 28.08
N ALA A 149 -16.38 -37.50 28.24
CA ALA A 149 -17.20 -37.92 29.38
C ALA A 149 -17.19 -39.47 29.50
N PRO A 150 -17.04 -40.03 30.72
CA PRO A 150 -17.03 -41.47 30.91
C PRO A 150 -18.40 -42.03 30.47
N THR A 151 -18.43 -42.78 29.38
CA THR A 151 -19.61 -43.56 29.00
C THR A 151 -19.77 -44.68 30.03
N TRP A 152 -20.84 -44.63 30.82
CA TRP A 152 -21.24 -45.68 31.77
C TRP A 152 -21.75 -46.93 31.03
N ASN A 153 -20.90 -47.52 30.19
CA ASN A 153 -21.05 -48.87 29.68
C ASN A 153 -19.79 -49.61 30.11
N GLY A 154 -19.95 -50.72 30.83
CA GLY A 154 -18.93 -51.45 31.60
C GLY A 154 -17.74 -52.05 30.84
N ASN A 155 -17.26 -51.38 29.79
CA ASN A 155 -16.03 -51.70 29.09
C ASN A 155 -14.98 -50.64 29.46
N PHE A 156 -13.92 -51.08 30.15
CA PHE A 156 -12.71 -50.31 30.42
C PHE A 156 -12.00 -49.94 29.11
N PHE A 157 -12.47 -48.90 28.42
CA PHE A 157 -11.70 -48.23 27.39
C PHE A 157 -10.92 -47.08 28.04
N PRO A 158 -9.64 -46.86 27.69
CA PRO A 158 -8.93 -45.66 28.12
C PRO A 158 -9.71 -44.41 27.66
N PRO A 159 -9.79 -43.35 28.47
CA PRO A 159 -10.53 -42.14 28.11
C PRO A 159 -10.00 -41.60 26.77
N GLN A 160 -10.90 -41.46 25.78
CA GLN A 160 -10.54 -40.89 24.49
C GLN A 160 -10.40 -39.38 24.66
N MET A 161 -9.26 -38.80 24.28
CA MET A 161 -9.12 -37.35 24.22
C MET A 161 -9.74 -36.84 22.92
N THR A 162 -10.67 -35.90 23.01
CA THR A 162 -11.21 -35.19 21.86
C THR A 162 -10.60 -33.78 21.80
N LEU A 163 -10.28 -33.33 20.59
CA LEU A 163 -9.77 -31.99 20.35
C LEU A 163 -10.93 -31.07 19.99
N LEU A 164 -11.32 -30.19 20.90
CA LEU A 164 -12.38 -29.21 20.67
C LEU A 164 -11.78 -27.96 19.98
N PRO A 165 -12.25 -27.58 18.77
CA PRO A 165 -11.82 -26.36 18.11
C PRO A 165 -12.41 -25.14 18.83
N LEU A 166 -11.56 -24.15 19.07
CA LEU A 166 -11.88 -22.85 19.62
C LEU A 166 -11.34 -21.76 18.67
N PRO A 167 -12.17 -20.77 18.30
CA PRO A 167 -11.66 -19.63 17.56
C PRO A 167 -10.68 -18.84 18.44
N PRO A 168 -9.67 -18.19 17.84
CA PRO A 168 -8.80 -17.29 18.58
C PRO A 168 -9.58 -16.09 19.10
N GLN A 169 -9.10 -15.47 20.18
CA GLN A 169 -9.76 -14.33 20.80
C GLN A 169 -9.47 -13.06 20.00
N ARG A 170 -10.48 -12.20 19.85
CA ARG A 170 -10.36 -10.94 19.12
C ARG A 170 -10.74 -9.77 20.03
N PRO A 171 -9.78 -9.20 20.80
CA PRO A 171 -10.07 -8.07 21.69
C PRO A 171 -10.54 -6.81 20.95
N SER A 172 -10.14 -6.62 19.68
CA SER A 172 -10.61 -5.53 18.82
C SER A 172 -10.53 -5.89 17.34
N TYR A 173 -11.08 -5.07 16.44
CA TYR A 173 -10.94 -5.27 14.99
C TYR A 173 -9.48 -5.31 14.48
N HIS A 174 -8.54 -4.81 15.28
CA HIS A 174 -7.12 -4.69 14.96
C HIS A 174 -6.23 -5.57 15.84
N ASP A 175 -6.81 -6.43 16.68
CA ASP A 175 -6.09 -7.21 17.69
C ASP A 175 -6.59 -8.67 17.70
N LEU A 176 -5.65 -9.61 17.68
CA LEU A 176 -5.89 -11.05 17.65
C LEU A 176 -4.97 -11.73 18.66
N VAL A 177 -5.54 -12.53 19.56
CA VAL A 177 -4.81 -13.21 20.64
C VAL A 177 -5.10 -14.71 20.62
N PHE A 178 -4.05 -15.52 20.76
CA PHE A 178 -4.18 -16.96 20.94
C PHE A 178 -2.97 -17.53 21.68
N GLN A 179 -3.11 -18.75 22.20
CA GLN A 179 -2.06 -19.43 22.94
C GLN A 179 -1.97 -20.90 22.54
N CYS A 180 -0.77 -21.48 22.63
CA CYS A 180 -0.52 -22.91 22.43
C CYS A 180 0.42 -23.45 23.50
N GLY A 181 0.49 -24.78 23.59
CA GLY A 181 1.32 -25.48 24.56
C GLY A 181 0.55 -26.06 25.74
N SER A 182 1.27 -26.53 26.75
CA SER A 182 0.72 -27.14 27.96
C SER A 182 0.92 -26.26 29.18
N ASP A 183 -0.13 -26.11 29.98
CA ASP A 183 -0.09 -25.49 31.30
C ASP A 183 0.37 -26.55 32.32
N SER A 184 1.63 -26.55 32.70
CA SER A 184 2.17 -27.50 33.69
C SER A 184 1.91 -27.10 35.16
N THR A 185 1.32 -25.93 35.40
CA THR A 185 1.39 -25.25 36.71
C THR A 185 0.09 -25.17 37.51
N THR A 186 -1.00 -25.83 37.10
CA THR A 186 -2.22 -25.88 37.91
C THR A 186 -2.80 -27.28 37.93
N ASP A 187 -3.08 -27.75 39.14
CA ASP A 187 -3.63 -29.04 39.56
C ASP A 187 -5.08 -29.30 39.06
N ASN A 188 -5.46 -28.70 37.92
CA ASN A 188 -6.79 -28.75 37.31
C ASN A 188 -6.62 -28.89 35.79
N GLN A 189 -6.59 -30.12 35.28
CA GLN A 189 -6.86 -30.61 33.90
C GLN A 189 -6.90 -29.59 32.72
N THR A 190 -5.99 -28.63 32.62
CA THR A 190 -5.84 -27.77 31.45
C THR A 190 -4.99 -28.52 30.44
N GLY A 191 -5.65 -29.31 29.60
CA GLY A 191 -5.04 -30.12 28.54
C GLY A 191 -4.22 -29.30 27.54
N VAL A 192 -3.44 -29.99 26.71
CA VAL A 192 -2.55 -29.34 25.73
C VAL A 192 -3.37 -28.55 24.71
N ARG A 193 -2.92 -27.33 24.40
CA ARG A 193 -3.49 -26.49 23.34
C ARG A 193 -2.66 -26.58 22.06
N TYR A 194 -3.30 -26.99 20.98
CA TYR A 194 -2.70 -27.05 19.64
C TYR A 194 -3.22 -25.91 18.79
N VAL A 195 -2.44 -25.45 17.83
CA VAL A 195 -2.83 -24.43 16.86
C VAL A 195 -2.64 -24.98 15.44
N SER A 196 -3.61 -24.73 14.57
CA SER A 196 -3.50 -24.95 13.13
C SER A 196 -3.69 -23.62 12.41
N ILE A 197 -2.91 -23.40 11.35
CA ILE A 197 -2.94 -22.19 10.53
C ILE A 197 -3.11 -22.59 9.06
N LYS A 198 -4.32 -22.42 8.53
CA LYS A 198 -4.61 -22.76 7.13
C LYS A 198 -3.71 -21.97 6.16
N PRO A 199 -3.27 -22.58 5.03
CA PRO A 199 -3.69 -23.88 4.50
C PRO A 199 -3.00 -25.10 5.14
N ASP A 200 -2.08 -24.90 6.08
CA ASP A 200 -1.40 -25.98 6.78
C ASP A 200 -2.30 -26.56 7.90
N ASN A 201 -2.74 -27.80 7.70
CA ASN A 201 -3.65 -28.49 8.62
C ASN A 201 -2.93 -29.17 9.80
N ARG A 202 -1.61 -29.00 9.96
CA ARG A 202 -0.88 -29.52 11.12
C ARG A 202 -1.38 -28.84 12.39
N LYS A 203 -1.55 -29.65 13.44
CA LYS A 203 -1.89 -29.18 14.79
C LYS A 203 -0.61 -29.12 15.60
N LEU A 204 -0.12 -27.92 15.85
CA LEU A 204 1.17 -27.66 16.48
C LEU A 204 0.97 -27.21 17.92
N ALA A 205 1.61 -27.87 18.89
CA ALA A 205 1.65 -27.44 20.28
C ALA A 205 2.88 -26.58 20.60
N ASN A 206 3.98 -26.74 19.86
CA ASN A 206 5.21 -25.98 20.08
C ASN A 206 5.06 -24.55 19.55
N GLY A 207 5.21 -23.56 20.45
CA GLY A 207 5.14 -22.13 20.13
C GLY A 207 6.04 -21.69 18.99
N THR A 208 7.30 -22.11 18.96
CA THR A 208 8.25 -21.71 17.91
C THR A 208 7.82 -22.21 16.53
N ASN A 209 7.24 -23.42 16.46
CA ASN A 209 6.73 -23.96 15.19
C ASN A 209 5.48 -23.20 14.72
N VAL A 210 4.60 -22.82 15.65
CA VAL A 210 3.41 -21.99 15.35
C VAL A 210 3.83 -20.61 14.88
N LEU A 211 4.84 -20.00 15.51
CA LEU A 211 5.42 -18.72 15.10
C LEU A 211 5.99 -18.81 13.68
N GLY A 212 6.81 -19.81 13.38
CA GLY A 212 7.38 -20.00 12.04
C GLY A 212 6.30 -20.12 10.96
N LEU A 213 5.22 -20.85 11.24
CA LEU A 213 4.10 -21.01 10.31
C LEU A 213 3.29 -19.72 10.16
N LEU A 214 3.11 -18.94 11.24
CA LEU A 214 2.44 -17.65 11.19
C LEU A 214 3.24 -16.65 10.34
N ILE A 215 4.56 -16.59 10.53
CA ILE A 215 5.46 -15.74 9.75
C ILE A 215 5.41 -16.14 8.27
N ASP A 216 5.54 -17.43 7.94
CA ASP A 216 5.41 -17.93 6.57
C ASP A 216 4.06 -17.57 5.93
N THR A 217 2.98 -17.64 6.70
CA THR A 217 1.65 -17.22 6.24
C THR A 217 1.61 -15.72 5.92
N LEU A 218 2.19 -14.86 6.76
CA LEU A 218 2.26 -13.41 6.49
C LEU A 218 3.09 -13.10 5.24
N LEU A 219 4.23 -13.78 5.06
CA LEU A 219 5.08 -13.63 3.88
C LEU A 219 4.34 -13.99 2.59
N LYS A 220 3.55 -15.08 2.60
CA LYS A 220 2.71 -15.49 1.46
C LYS A 220 1.57 -14.51 1.15
N GLU A 221 1.10 -13.76 2.13
CA GLU A 221 0.09 -12.69 1.95
C GLU A 221 0.68 -11.37 1.44
N GLY A 222 1.96 -11.37 1.06
CA GLY A 222 2.67 -10.24 0.49
C GLY A 222 3.21 -9.26 1.52
N PHE A 223 3.22 -9.62 2.80
CA PHE A 223 3.97 -8.86 3.80
C PHE A 223 5.46 -9.20 3.71
N HIS A 224 6.32 -8.26 4.05
CA HIS A 224 7.72 -8.52 4.32
C HIS A 224 8.08 -8.11 5.74
N LEU A 225 9.06 -8.80 6.32
CA LEU A 225 9.55 -8.51 7.65
C LEU A 225 10.39 -7.24 7.63
N VAL A 226 10.05 -6.27 8.48
CA VAL A 226 10.73 -4.96 8.59
C VAL A 226 11.71 -4.96 9.76
N SER A 227 11.29 -5.48 10.91
CA SER A 227 12.13 -5.50 12.10
C SER A 227 11.79 -6.66 13.03
N THR A 228 12.78 -7.08 13.81
CA THR A 228 12.62 -7.99 14.95
C THR A 228 13.25 -7.34 16.16
N ARG A 229 12.50 -7.27 17.27
CA ARG A 229 12.96 -6.63 18.51
C ARG A 229 12.56 -7.47 19.72
N THR A 230 13.46 -7.60 20.69
CA THR A 230 13.12 -8.13 22.01
C THR A 230 12.49 -7.01 22.84
N VAL A 231 11.22 -7.15 23.21
CA VAL A 231 10.47 -6.13 23.96
C VAL A 231 10.79 -6.18 25.45
N SER A 232 10.96 -7.39 25.99
CA SER A 232 11.33 -7.62 27.39
C SER A 232 12.27 -8.81 27.45
N SER A 233 13.48 -8.59 27.95
CA SER A 233 14.48 -9.63 28.18
C SER A 233 14.07 -10.56 29.32
N GLU A 234 13.35 -10.04 30.32
CA GLU A 234 12.87 -10.81 31.48
C GLU A 234 11.81 -11.83 31.06
N ASP A 235 10.84 -11.41 30.23
CA ASP A 235 9.75 -12.27 29.77
C ASP A 235 10.09 -13.09 28.53
N LYS A 236 11.21 -12.81 27.84
CA LYS A 236 11.49 -13.34 26.49
C LYS A 236 10.37 -13.03 25.50
N THR A 237 9.87 -11.79 25.54
CA THR A 237 8.89 -11.32 24.56
C THR A 237 9.60 -10.79 23.33
N GLU A 238 9.30 -11.37 22.18
CA GLU A 238 9.80 -10.96 20.86
C GLU A 238 8.68 -10.29 20.07
N CYS A 239 9.02 -9.26 19.30
CA CYS A 239 8.09 -8.54 18.42
C CYS A 239 8.65 -8.54 17.00
N TYR A 240 7.81 -8.96 16.06
CA TYR A 240 8.08 -9.02 14.64
C TYR A 240 7.16 -8.03 13.92
N SER A 241 7.74 -6.99 13.31
CA SER A 241 6.98 -5.99 12.56
C SER A 241 7.06 -6.28 11.07
N PHE A 242 5.90 -6.32 10.41
CA PHE A 242 5.73 -6.59 9.01
C PHE A 242 5.05 -5.43 8.31
N GLU A 243 5.39 -5.20 7.04
CA GLU A 243 4.71 -4.23 6.20
C GLU A 243 4.34 -4.81 4.84
N ARG A 244 3.26 -4.29 4.27
CA ARG A 244 2.84 -4.56 2.90
C ARG A 244 2.52 -3.24 2.21
N ILE A 245 3.33 -2.90 1.21
CA ILE A 245 3.06 -1.81 0.29
C ILE A 245 2.08 -2.36 -0.74
N LYS A 246 0.88 -1.78 -0.80
CA LYS A 246 0.00 -2.04 -1.95
C LYS A 246 0.65 -1.39 -3.17
N SER A 247 1.18 -2.19 -4.07
CA SER A 247 1.70 -1.66 -5.34
C SER A 247 0.57 -0.91 -6.05
N PRO A 248 0.79 0.32 -6.54
CA PRO A 248 -0.12 0.90 -7.51
C PRO A 248 -0.01 0.06 -8.80
N GLU A 249 -1.08 -0.63 -9.18
CA GLU A 249 -1.18 -1.21 -10.51
C GLU A 249 -0.91 -0.11 -11.55
N VAL A 250 -0.09 -0.42 -12.56
CA VAL A 250 0.23 0.48 -13.66
C VAL A 250 -1.08 0.92 -14.34
N LEU A 251 -1.52 2.14 -14.02
CA LEU A 251 -2.70 2.74 -14.64
C LEU A 251 -2.34 3.17 -16.06
N ILE A 252 -2.61 2.29 -17.03
CA ILE A 252 -2.64 2.63 -18.46
C ILE A 252 -3.95 3.38 -18.72
N THR A 253 -3.97 4.69 -18.58
CA THR A 253 -5.10 5.52 -19.03
C THR A 253 -4.92 5.84 -20.51
N ASN A 254 -5.56 5.05 -21.37
CA ASN A 254 -5.80 5.42 -22.76
C ASN A 254 -6.96 6.44 -22.80
N GLU A 255 -6.70 7.70 -22.46
CA GLU A 255 -7.68 8.77 -22.71
C GLU A 255 -7.42 9.43 -24.07
N THR A 256 -8.25 9.09 -25.05
CA THR A 256 -8.42 9.82 -26.30
C THR A 256 -9.00 11.21 -26.00
N PRO A 257 -8.44 12.31 -26.54
CA PRO A 257 -8.92 13.65 -26.21
C PRO A 257 -10.26 13.91 -26.90
N LYS A 258 -11.33 14.11 -26.13
CA LYS A 258 -12.56 14.76 -26.62
C LYS A 258 -12.32 16.28 -26.69
N PRO A 259 -12.75 16.97 -27.76
CA PRO A 259 -12.61 18.41 -27.85
C PRO A 259 -13.62 19.08 -26.90
N GLU A 260 -13.14 19.91 -25.99
CA GLU A 260 -13.99 20.82 -25.21
C GLU A 260 -14.52 21.92 -26.16
N THR A 261 -15.84 21.90 -26.35
CA THR A 261 -16.61 22.90 -27.11
C THR A 261 -16.44 24.29 -26.50
N ILE A 262 -15.86 25.21 -27.27
CA ILE A 262 -15.81 26.64 -26.97
C ILE A 262 -17.20 27.23 -27.30
N ILE A 263 -17.90 27.72 -26.27
CA ILE A 263 -19.10 28.54 -26.41
C ILE A 263 -18.64 29.97 -26.74
N ILE A 264 -18.97 30.44 -27.95
CA ILE A 264 -18.76 31.83 -28.39
C ILE A 264 -20.03 32.62 -28.02
N PRO A 265 -19.95 33.80 -27.38
CA PRO A 265 -21.12 34.64 -27.16
C PRO A 265 -21.45 35.43 -28.43
N GLU A 266 -22.72 35.37 -28.83
CA GLU A 266 -23.31 36.06 -29.97
C GLU A 266 -23.39 37.58 -29.69
N GLN A 267 -22.71 38.40 -30.49
CA GLN A 267 -22.85 39.86 -30.45
C GLN A 267 -24.05 40.28 -31.28
N SER A 268 -25.10 40.76 -30.61
CA SER A 268 -26.22 41.46 -31.22
C SER A 268 -25.79 42.88 -31.62
N GLN A 269 -25.60 43.15 -32.91
CA GLN A 269 -25.56 44.52 -33.42
C GLN A 269 -26.98 45.01 -33.69
N ILE A 270 -27.44 45.95 -32.85
CA ILE A 270 -28.51 46.90 -33.16
C ILE A 270 -27.84 48.03 -33.96
N LYS A 271 -28.22 48.19 -35.23
CA LYS A 271 -27.97 49.40 -36.00
C LYS A 271 -29.30 50.07 -36.33
N LYS A 272 -29.28 51.38 -36.08
CA LYS A 272 -30.19 52.46 -36.52
C LYS A 272 -30.87 52.24 -37.86
#